data_AF-Q4VRH5-F1
#
_entry.id   AF-Q4VRH5-F1
#
_cell.length_a   1.000
_cell.length_b   1.000
_cell.length_c   1.000
_cell.angle_alpha   90.00
_cell.angle_beta   90.00
_cell.angle_gamma   90.00
#
_symmetry.space_group_name_H-M   'P 1'
#
loop_
_entity.id
_entity.type
_entity.pdbx_description
1 polymer ?
#
loop_
_entity_poly.entity_id
_entity_poly.type
_entity_poly.pdbx_seq_one_letter_code
_entity_poly.pdbx_strand_id
1 'polypeptide(L)'
;MTSGAANVIGPKICLEDKMLMSSMKDNVGRGLNIALVNGVNGDLIDAKSFDMWAGDVNELLKFIRSLHEGTLVFVASYDDPATKMNEEARKIFTELGSKFARELAFRDSWIFVGAKGVQDKSPFEQHMRNSRSSNKYEGWPEALEMEGCIPQRTTEVL
;
A
#
# COMPACT_ATOMS: atom_id res chain seq x y z
N MET A 1 4.01 4.74 -8.82
CA MET A 1 4.34 4.43 -7.40
C MET A 1 5.35 3.31 -7.36
N THR A 2 6.21 3.28 -6.34
CA THR A 2 7.23 2.24 -6.18
C THR A 2 7.25 1.71 -4.75
N SER A 3 7.53 0.41 -4.59
CA SER A 3 7.92 -0.11 -3.27
C SER A 3 9.31 0.39 -2.87
N GLY A 4 9.72 0.10 -1.64
CA GLY A 4 11.11 0.28 -1.23
C GLY A 4 12.04 -0.75 -1.87
N ALA A 5 13.33 -0.42 -1.91
CA ALA A 5 14.39 -1.33 -2.30
C ALA A 5 15.16 -1.78 -1.05
N ALA A 6 14.95 -3.05 -0.69
CA ALA A 6 15.40 -3.61 0.57
C ALA A 6 15.02 -2.71 1.76
N ASN A 7 15.98 -2.39 2.63
CA ASN A 7 15.84 -1.46 3.74
C ASN A 7 16.58 -0.13 3.50
N VAL A 8 17.03 0.16 2.28
CA VAL A 8 17.93 1.30 2.00
C VAL A 8 17.22 2.45 1.30
N ILE A 9 16.37 2.15 0.32
CA ILE A 9 15.64 3.17 -0.45
C ILE A 9 14.15 3.02 -0.12
N GLY A 10 13.56 4.06 0.47
CA GLY A 10 12.14 4.08 0.79
C GLY A 10 11.23 4.18 -0.45
N PRO A 11 9.94 3.86 -0.29
CA PRO A 11 8.97 3.85 -1.38
C PRO A 11 8.62 5.26 -1.85
N LYS A 12 7.91 5.34 -2.99
CA LYS A 12 7.35 6.59 -3.53
C LYS A 12 5.89 6.41 -3.93
N ILE A 13 5.03 7.29 -3.45
CA ILE A 13 3.62 7.38 -3.85
C ILE A 13 3.38 8.78 -4.41
N CYS A 14 2.92 8.84 -5.65
CA CYS A 14 2.66 10.06 -6.40
C CYS A 14 1.29 9.94 -7.07
N LEU A 15 0.54 11.05 -7.11
CA LEU A 15 -0.75 11.16 -7.79
C LEU A 15 -0.86 12.56 -8.40
N GLU A 16 -1.22 12.66 -9.69
CA GLU A 16 -1.38 13.95 -10.39
C GLU A 16 -0.16 14.88 -10.20
N ASP A 17 1.04 14.34 -10.45
CA ASP A 17 2.35 14.99 -10.26
C ASP A 17 2.66 15.47 -8.82
N LYS A 18 1.80 15.16 -7.85
CA LYS A 18 2.00 15.49 -6.44
C LYS A 18 2.59 14.28 -5.71
N MET A 19 3.82 14.45 -5.20
CA MET A 19 4.45 13.47 -4.34
C MET A 19 3.74 13.42 -2.97
N LEU A 20 3.03 12.32 -2.71
CA LEU A 20 2.29 12.10 -1.47
C LEU A 20 3.20 11.52 -0.37
N MET A 21 4.00 10.50 -0.72
CA MET A 21 4.94 9.86 0.20
C MET A 21 6.29 9.63 -0.47
N SER A 22 7.38 9.99 0.20
CA SER A 22 8.74 9.69 -0.25
C SER A 22 9.78 9.90 0.85
N SER A 23 10.98 9.32 0.69
CA SER A 23 12.11 9.60 1.59
C SER A 23 12.48 11.09 1.64
N MET A 24 12.31 11.83 0.53
CA MET A 24 12.58 13.29 0.48
C MET A 24 11.58 14.11 1.31
N LYS A 25 10.37 13.57 1.54
CA LYS A 25 9.35 14.20 2.38
C LYS A 25 9.44 13.79 3.84
N ASP A 26 10.39 12.91 4.19
CA ASP A 26 10.58 12.37 5.53
C ASP A 26 9.30 11.77 6.14
N ASN A 27 8.49 11.11 5.31
CA ASN A 27 7.19 10.56 5.70
C ASN A 27 6.99 9.09 5.30
N VAL A 28 8.09 8.35 5.13
CA VAL A 28 8.08 6.92 4.83
C VAL A 28 8.87 6.16 5.88
N GLY A 29 8.48 4.91 6.13
CA GLY A 29 9.11 4.04 7.11
C GLY A 29 8.96 2.57 6.76
N ARG A 30 9.70 1.70 7.47
CA ARG A 30 9.57 0.24 7.33
C ARG A 30 8.11 -0.18 7.48
N GLY A 31 7.71 -1.21 6.74
CA GLY A 31 6.37 -1.77 6.77
C GLY A 31 5.49 -1.28 5.62
N LEU A 32 4.25 -0.93 5.95
CA LEU A 32 3.25 -0.47 4.98
C LEU A 32 3.20 1.06 4.98
N ASN A 33 3.44 1.67 3.83
CA ASN A 33 3.31 3.11 3.63
C ASN A 33 2.00 3.36 2.90
N ILE A 34 1.07 4.07 3.54
CA ILE A 34 -0.31 4.19 3.07
C ILE A 34 -0.67 5.65 2.88
N ALA A 35 -1.17 6.00 1.69
CA ALA A 35 -1.80 7.29 1.41
C ALA A 35 -3.28 7.09 1.12
N LEU A 36 -4.12 7.87 1.80
CA LEU A 36 -5.56 7.91 1.64
C LEU A 36 -5.93 9.12 0.80
N VAL A 37 -6.69 8.90 -0.27
CA VAL A 37 -7.05 9.97 -1.21
C VAL A 37 -8.55 9.96 -1.43
N ASN A 38 -9.15 11.15 -1.50
CA ASN A 38 -10.55 11.30 -1.87
C ASN A 38 -10.73 10.96 -3.36
N GLY A 39 -11.49 9.90 -3.67
CA GLY A 39 -11.68 9.43 -5.05
C GLY A 39 -12.52 10.34 -5.96
N VAL A 40 -13.12 11.41 -5.42
CA VAL A 40 -13.89 12.39 -6.19
C VAL A 40 -12.99 13.54 -6.66
N ASN A 41 -12.19 14.13 -5.78
CA ASN A 41 -11.41 15.33 -6.09
C ASN A 41 -9.89 15.10 -6.15
N GLY A 42 -9.40 13.92 -5.77
CA GLY A 42 -7.98 13.57 -5.77
C GLY A 42 -7.17 14.16 -4.61
N ASP A 43 -7.82 14.78 -3.62
CA ASP A 43 -7.12 15.38 -2.49
C ASP A 43 -6.61 14.32 -1.51
N LEU A 44 -5.39 14.54 -0.99
CA LEU A 44 -4.83 13.74 0.09
C LEU A 44 -5.64 13.95 1.37
N ILE A 45 -6.15 12.87 1.93
CA ILE A 45 -6.84 12.84 3.23
C ILE A 45 -5.82 12.67 4.35
N ASP A 46 -4.97 11.64 4.24
CA ASP A 46 -3.92 11.34 5.22
C ASP A 46 -2.84 10.44 4.60
N ALA A 47 -1.63 10.44 5.17
CA ALA A 47 -0.53 9.58 4.77
C ALA A 47 0.31 9.16 5.97
N LYS A 48 0.47 7.84 6.18
CA LYS A 48 1.21 7.29 7.33
C LYS A 48 1.91 5.98 6.98
N SER A 49 3.04 5.73 7.65
CA SER A 49 3.74 4.44 7.63
C SER A 49 3.43 3.61 8.88
N PHE A 50 3.31 2.29 8.72
CA PHE A 50 3.05 1.34 9.80
C PHE A 50 4.10 0.23 9.79
N ASP A 51 4.92 0.16 10.85
CA ASP A 51 5.99 -0.83 10.99
C ASP A 51 5.43 -2.23 11.19
N MET A 52 5.41 -3.03 10.13
CA MET A 52 4.92 -4.41 10.15
C MET A 52 5.97 -5.43 10.60
N TRP A 53 7.15 -5.00 11.04
CA TRP A 53 8.17 -5.86 11.65
C TRP A 53 8.15 -5.76 13.18
N ALA A 54 8.25 -4.54 13.71
CA ALA A 54 8.37 -4.29 15.15
C ALA A 54 7.22 -3.49 15.76
N GLY A 55 6.34 -2.90 14.95
CA GLY A 55 5.25 -2.05 15.41
C GLY A 55 4.00 -2.80 15.88
N ASP A 56 2.98 -2.03 16.24
CA ASP A 56 1.65 -2.52 16.63
C ASP A 56 0.66 -2.45 15.46
N VAL A 57 0.16 -3.61 15.04
CA VAL A 57 -0.85 -3.74 13.98
C VAL A 57 -2.15 -3.01 14.31
N ASN A 58 -2.45 -2.75 15.59
CA ASN A 58 -3.65 -2.02 15.98
C ASN A 58 -3.63 -0.56 15.50
N GLU A 59 -2.47 0.06 15.31
CA GLU A 59 -2.38 1.40 14.74
C GLU A 59 -2.84 1.41 13.28
N LEU A 60 -2.42 0.41 12.50
CA LEU A 60 -2.88 0.21 11.12
C LEU A 60 -4.39 -0.02 11.11
N LEU A 61 -4.91 -0.90 11.96
CA LEU A 61 -6.34 -1.22 12.01
C LEU A 61 -7.19 0.01 12.33
N LYS A 62 -6.77 0.86 13.29
CA LYS A 62 -7.47 2.11 13.59
C LYS A 62 -7.50 3.04 12.38
N PHE A 63 -6.39 3.14 11.65
CA PHE A 63 -6.26 3.99 10.47
C PHE A 63 -7.11 3.52 9.28
N ILE A 64 -7.12 2.23 8.98
CA ILE A 64 -7.87 1.71 7.82
C ILE A 64 -9.36 1.48 8.10
N ARG A 65 -9.78 1.46 9.38
CA ARG A 65 -11.21 1.37 9.74
C ARG A 65 -11.92 2.71 9.63
N SER A 66 -11.21 3.85 9.66
CA SER A 66 -11.82 5.17 9.49
C SER A 66 -12.12 5.54 8.04
N LEU A 67 -11.96 4.61 7.09
CA LEU A 67 -12.20 4.85 5.67
C LEU A 67 -13.68 5.00 5.36
N HIS A 68 -14.02 6.09 4.69
CA HIS A 68 -15.33 6.29 4.08
C HIS A 68 -15.36 5.70 2.67
N GLU A 69 -16.54 5.30 2.19
CA GLU A 69 -16.70 4.83 0.82
C GLU A 69 -16.16 5.83 -0.21
N GLY A 70 -15.50 5.32 -1.25
CA GLY A 70 -14.85 6.17 -2.26
C GLY A 70 -13.47 6.67 -1.89
N THR A 71 -12.97 6.38 -0.69
CA THR A 71 -11.55 6.62 -0.37
C THR A 71 -10.68 5.65 -1.16
N LEU A 72 -9.75 6.20 -1.95
CA LEU A 72 -8.67 5.45 -2.58
C LEU A 72 -7.59 5.18 -1.55
N VAL A 73 -7.01 3.98 -1.59
CA VAL A 73 -6.00 3.51 -0.63
C VAL A 73 -4.77 3.06 -1.41
N PHE A 74 -3.74 3.90 -1.42
CA PHE A 74 -2.44 3.56 -2.01
C PHE A 74 -1.56 2.93 -0.95
N VAL A 75 -0.94 1.80 -1.25
CA VAL A 75 -0.07 1.05 -0.34
C VAL A 75 1.24 0.71 -1.03
N ALA A 76 2.37 1.03 -0.41
CA ALA A 76 3.69 0.61 -0.85
C ALA A 76 4.48 -0.01 0.32
N SER A 77 5.02 -1.22 0.11
CA SER A 77 5.86 -1.87 1.12
C SER A 77 7.26 -1.27 1.19
N TYR A 78 7.89 -1.37 2.36
CA TYR A 78 9.30 -1.07 2.58
C TYR A 78 9.91 -2.02 3.61
N ASP A 79 11.01 -2.68 3.27
CA ASP A 79 11.69 -3.72 4.05
C ASP A 79 10.82 -4.95 4.34
N ASP A 80 9.87 -4.90 5.29
CA ASP A 80 8.98 -6.02 5.62
C ASP A 80 7.52 -5.58 5.84
N PRO A 81 6.58 -5.93 4.94
CA PRO A 81 5.18 -5.55 5.08
C PRO A 81 4.32 -6.54 5.88
N ALA A 82 4.84 -7.69 6.31
CA ALA A 82 3.97 -8.83 6.63
C ALA A 82 4.06 -9.40 8.05
N THR A 83 5.19 -9.28 8.76
CA THR A 83 5.43 -10.05 10.01
C THR A 83 4.38 -9.82 11.08
N LYS A 84 3.87 -8.59 11.22
CA LYS A 84 2.82 -8.21 12.16
C LYS A 84 1.41 -8.18 11.57
N MET A 85 1.25 -8.43 10.26
CA MET A 85 -0.09 -8.48 9.66
C MET A 85 -0.89 -9.67 10.17
N ASN A 86 -2.01 -9.38 10.83
CA ASN A 86 -2.96 -10.38 11.31
C ASN A 86 -4.08 -10.65 10.28
N GLU A 87 -4.91 -11.64 10.56
CA GLU A 87 -6.03 -12.03 9.69
C GLU A 87 -6.99 -10.88 9.41
N GLU A 88 -7.19 -10.00 10.38
CA GLU A 88 -8.10 -8.87 10.23
C GLU A 88 -7.55 -7.83 9.24
N ALA A 89 -6.30 -7.39 9.39
CA ALA A 89 -5.67 -6.45 8.47
C ALA A 89 -5.68 -7.01 7.04
N ARG A 90 -5.37 -8.30 6.90
CA ARG A 90 -5.39 -9.01 5.61
C ARG A 90 -6.80 -9.05 5.02
N LYS A 91 -7.82 -9.29 5.85
CA LYS A 91 -9.23 -9.26 5.43
C LYS A 91 -9.63 -7.88 4.92
N ILE A 92 -9.28 -6.81 5.64
CA ILE A 92 -9.60 -5.44 5.22
C ILE A 92 -8.95 -5.12 3.87
N PHE A 93 -7.66 -5.42 3.66
CA PHE A 93 -7.05 -5.21 2.34
C PHE A 93 -7.67 -6.06 1.24
N THR A 94 -8.12 -7.29 1.56
CA THR A 94 -8.86 -8.13 0.60
C THR A 94 -10.18 -7.46 0.19
N GLU A 95 -10.91 -6.87 1.15
CA GLU A 95 -12.16 -6.13 0.92
C GLU A 95 -11.94 -4.80 0.19
N LEU A 96 -10.75 -4.21 0.28
CA LEU A 96 -10.33 -3.05 -0.52
C LEU A 96 -9.97 -3.42 -1.97
N GLY A 97 -9.99 -4.72 -2.32
CA GLY A 97 -9.76 -5.21 -3.68
C GLY A 97 -8.45 -5.99 -3.89
N SER A 98 -7.65 -6.22 -2.84
CA SER A 98 -6.38 -6.95 -2.98
C SER A 98 -6.59 -8.44 -3.28
N LYS A 99 -5.74 -8.98 -4.16
CA LYS A 99 -5.56 -10.40 -4.47
C LYS A 99 -4.50 -11.04 -3.56
N PHE A 100 -3.45 -10.29 -3.20
CA PHE A 100 -2.26 -10.86 -2.53
C PHE A 100 -2.20 -10.63 -1.02
N ALA A 101 -3.03 -9.76 -0.44
CA ALA A 101 -2.95 -9.40 0.98
C ALA A 101 -3.03 -10.61 1.93
N ARG A 102 -3.79 -11.65 1.57
CA ARG A 102 -3.87 -12.88 2.38
C ARG A 102 -2.58 -13.66 2.42
N GLU A 103 -1.80 -13.61 1.34
CA GLU A 103 -0.61 -14.45 1.14
C GLU A 103 0.70 -13.68 1.40
N LEU A 104 0.62 -12.37 1.63
CA LEU A 104 1.78 -11.52 1.86
C LEU A 104 2.69 -12.09 2.96
N ALA A 105 3.95 -12.32 2.63
CA ALA A 105 4.94 -12.95 3.49
C ALA A 105 6.12 -12.02 3.79
N PHE A 106 7.00 -12.48 4.68
CA PHE A 106 8.16 -11.74 5.17
C PHE A 106 9.02 -11.18 4.04
N ARG A 107 9.16 -9.84 4.00
CA ARG A 107 9.90 -9.06 2.99
C ARG A 107 9.43 -9.18 1.55
N ASP A 108 8.20 -9.62 1.33
CA ASP A 108 7.62 -9.50 -0.01
C ASP A 108 7.59 -8.02 -0.43
N SER A 109 7.88 -7.74 -1.70
CA SER A 109 7.59 -6.43 -2.29
C SER A 109 6.12 -6.40 -2.67
N TRP A 110 5.43 -5.31 -2.33
CA TRP A 110 4.00 -5.16 -2.62
C TRP A 110 3.66 -3.71 -2.86
N ILE A 111 2.94 -3.46 -3.95
CA ILE A 111 2.28 -2.19 -4.25
C ILE A 111 0.84 -2.46 -4.64
N PHE A 112 -0.06 -1.65 -4.11
CA PHE A 112 -1.49 -1.86 -4.25
C PHE A 112 -2.22 -0.52 -4.22
N VAL A 113 -3.20 -0.36 -5.10
CA VAL A 113 -4.20 0.69 -5.01
C VAL A 113 -5.57 0.06 -4.92
N GLY A 114 -6.24 0.24 -3.79
CA GLY A 114 -7.61 -0.21 -3.56
C GLY A 114 -8.56 0.95 -3.38
N ALA A 115 -9.84 0.63 -3.13
CA ALA A 115 -10.78 1.64 -2.66
C ALA A 115 -11.82 1.04 -1.72
N LYS A 116 -12.34 1.86 -0.81
CA LYS A 116 -13.43 1.44 0.07
C LYS A 116 -14.75 1.38 -0.71
N GLY A 117 -15.39 0.21 -0.71
CA GLY A 117 -16.66 -0.04 -1.40
C GLY A 117 -16.53 -0.70 -2.77
N VAL A 118 -15.33 -1.13 -3.18
CA VAL A 118 -15.16 -1.88 -4.44
C VAL A 118 -15.76 -3.27 -4.33
N GLN A 119 -16.36 -3.75 -5.44
CA GLN A 119 -16.84 -5.12 -5.54
C GLN A 119 -15.81 -6.05 -6.19
N ASP A 120 -15.02 -5.50 -7.12
CA ASP A 120 -14.04 -6.25 -7.89
C ASP A 120 -12.62 -6.16 -7.32
N LYS A 121 -11.76 -7.06 -7.80
CA LYS A 121 -10.33 -6.99 -7.53
C LYS A 121 -9.70 -5.80 -8.25
N SER A 122 -8.77 -5.13 -7.58
CA SER A 122 -8.08 -4.00 -8.17
C SER A 122 -7.23 -4.45 -9.37
N PRO A 123 -7.24 -3.68 -10.49
CA PRO A 123 -6.27 -3.86 -11.56
C PRO A 123 -4.89 -3.28 -11.19
N PHE A 124 -4.81 -2.50 -10.11
CA PHE A 124 -3.60 -1.80 -9.66
C PHE A 124 -2.96 -2.54 -8.49
N GLU A 125 -2.37 -3.69 -8.76
CA GLU A 125 -1.66 -4.47 -7.74
C GLU A 125 -0.49 -5.26 -8.34
N GLN A 126 0.67 -5.18 -7.70
CA GLN A 126 1.82 -6.03 -7.99
C GLN A 126 2.41 -6.58 -6.70
N HIS A 127 2.93 -7.80 -6.78
CA HIS A 127 3.54 -8.53 -5.67
C HIS A 127 4.76 -9.29 -6.18
N MET A 128 5.83 -9.31 -5.37
CA MET A 128 6.99 -10.14 -5.61
C MET A 128 7.41 -10.82 -4.31
N ARG A 129 7.41 -12.15 -4.35
CA ARG A 129 7.73 -12.98 -3.21
C ARG A 129 9.22 -12.93 -2.88
N ASN A 130 9.54 -12.80 -1.61
CA ASN A 130 10.90 -13.01 -1.11
C ASN A 130 11.31 -14.49 -1.30
N SER A 131 12.36 -14.72 -2.10
CA SER A 131 12.92 -16.05 -2.32
C SER A 131 14.43 -15.98 -2.54
N ARG A 132 15.17 -16.82 -1.82
CA ARG A 132 16.64 -16.89 -1.92
C ARG A 132 17.14 -17.14 -3.34
N SER A 133 16.36 -17.82 -4.19
CA SER A 133 16.76 -18.17 -5.55
C SER A 133 16.50 -17.07 -6.58
N SER A 134 15.66 -16.08 -6.29
CA SER A 134 15.23 -15.05 -7.25
C SER A 134 15.37 -13.62 -6.75
N ASN A 135 15.82 -13.43 -5.51
CA ASN A 135 15.99 -12.10 -4.94
C ASN A 135 17.07 -11.31 -5.68
N LYS A 136 16.77 -10.05 -5.98
CA LYS A 136 17.73 -9.09 -6.55
C LYS A 136 18.73 -8.57 -5.52
N TYR A 137 18.31 -8.46 -4.26
CA TYR A 137 19.16 -8.04 -3.15
C TYR A 137 19.39 -9.21 -2.19
N GLU A 138 20.40 -9.08 -1.32
CA GLU A 138 20.70 -10.13 -0.33
C GLU A 138 19.58 -10.25 0.71
N GLY A 139 18.59 -11.10 0.43
CA GLY A 139 17.44 -11.35 1.32
C GLY A 139 16.23 -10.44 1.10
N TRP A 140 16.17 -9.70 0.00
CA TRP A 140 14.97 -8.94 -0.44
C TRP A 140 14.74 -9.08 -1.96
N PRO A 141 13.47 -9.16 -2.40
CA PRO A 141 13.11 -9.12 -3.81
C PRO A 141 13.36 -7.74 -4.43
N GLU A 142 13.24 -7.66 -5.76
CA GLU A 142 13.33 -6.40 -6.48
C GLU A 142 12.23 -5.41 -6.05
N ALA A 143 12.53 -4.11 -6.14
CA ALA A 143 11.54 -3.06 -5.94
C ALA A 143 10.52 -3.08 -7.09
N LEU A 144 9.24 -2.96 -6.75
CA LEU A 144 8.16 -2.93 -7.73
C LEU A 144 7.86 -1.50 -8.16
N GLU A 145 7.43 -1.34 -9.41
CA GLU A 145 6.97 -0.08 -9.97
C GLU A 145 5.66 -0.28 -10.74
N MET A 146 4.72 0.64 -10.52
CA MET A 146 3.43 0.66 -11.21
C MET A 146 3.00 2.09 -11.46
N GLU A 147 2.52 2.35 -12.67
CA GLU A 147 1.87 3.57 -13.08
C GLU A 147 0.51 3.25 -13.70
N GLY A 148 -0.37 4.25 -13.78
CA GLY A 148 -1.68 4.06 -14.38
C GLY A 148 -2.64 5.20 -14.08
N CYS A 149 -3.84 5.10 -14.65
CA CYS A 149 -4.90 6.08 -14.52
C CYS A 149 -6.09 5.46 -13.78
N ILE A 150 -6.49 6.02 -12.65
CA ILE A 150 -7.64 5.56 -11.88
C ILE A 150 -8.88 6.32 -12.37
N PRO A 151 -9.95 5.64 -12.80
CA PRO A 151 -11.20 6.32 -13.16
C PRO A 151 -11.71 7.16 -11.99
N GLN A 152 -11.95 8.45 -12.24
CA GLN A 152 -12.46 9.37 -11.24
C GLN A 152 -13.88 8.98 -10.85
N ARG A 153 -14.19 8.96 -9.56
CA ARG A 153 -15.56 8.72 -9.10
C ARG A 153 -16.39 9.97 -9.42
N THR A 154 -17.36 9.83 -10.31
CA THR A 154 -18.39 10.86 -10.51
C THR A 154 -19.32 10.85 -9.30
N THR A 155 -19.70 12.04 -8.82
CA THR A 155 -20.82 12.18 -7.89
C THR A 155 -22.11 11.87 -8.64
N GLU A 156 -22.43 10.59 -8.83
CA GLU A 156 -23.78 10.22 -9.21
C GLU A 156 -24.69 10.45 -7.99
N VAL A 157 -25.48 11.50 -8.08
CA VAL A 157 -26.64 11.77 -7.23
C VAL A 157 -27.70 10.74 -7.60
N LEU A 158 -27.86 9.68 -6.80
CA LEU A 158 -29.10 8.93 -6.67
C LEU A 158 -29.30 8.48 -5.22
#